data_AF-A0A3C0R7Q6-F1
#
_entry.id   AF-A0A3C0R7Q6-F1
#
_cell.length_a   1.000
_cell.length_b   1.000
_cell.length_c   1.000
_cell.angle_alpha   90.00
_cell.angle_beta   90.00
_cell.angle_gamma   90.00
#
_symmetry.space_group_name_H-M   'P 1'
#
loop_
_entity.id
_entity.type
_entity.pdbx_description
1 polymer ?
#
loop_
_entity_poly.entity_id
_entity_poly.type
_entity_poly.pdbx_seq_one_letter_code
_entity_poly.pdbx_strand_id
1 'polypeptide(L)' 'MNLAKSVIGAELEQFEIHFREAVKSRVPLLDRIMHYIVKRKGKQLRPMFVLLSARLGGEVNESSYRAASLVELLH' A
#
# COMPACT_ATOMS: atom_id res chain seq x y z
N MET A 1 -10.07 9.59 11.25
CA MET A 1 -9.18 8.60 10.62
C MET A 1 -8.48 7.64 11.61
N ASN A 2 -8.59 7.83 12.93
CA ASN A 2 -7.90 6.97 13.91
C ASN A 2 -8.48 5.54 13.98
N LEU A 3 -9.80 5.38 13.82
CA LEU A 3 -10.46 4.07 13.90
C LEU A 3 -10.04 3.11 12.77
N ALA A 4 -9.89 3.61 11.54
CA ALA A 4 -9.43 2.77 10.43
C ALA A 4 -7.99 2.29 10.68
N LYS A 5 -7.10 3.18 11.11
CA LYS A 5 -5.71 2.83 11.44
C LYS A 5 -5.60 1.87 12.62
N SER A 6 -6.50 1.91 13.60
CA SER A 6 -6.48 0.95 14.70
C SER A 6 -6.96 -0.44 14.28
N VAL A 7 -7.81 -0.53 13.25
CA VAL A 7 -8.28 -1.81 12.73
C VAL A 7 -7.22 -2.42 11.82
N ILE A 8 -6.81 -1.72 10.76
CA ILE A 8 -5.89 -2.24 9.72
C ILE A 8 -4.43 -1.81 9.91
N GLY A 9 -4.00 -1.54 11.13
CA GLY A 9 -2.66 -0.98 11.40
C GLY A 9 -1.52 -1.90 10.98
N ALA A 10 -1.62 -3.18 11.35
CA ALA A 10 -0.61 -4.19 10.99
C ALA A 10 -0.60 -4.46 9.48
N GLU A 11 -1.78 -4.49 8.87
CA GLU A 11 -1.95 -4.69 7.42
C GLU A 11 -1.42 -3.49 6.64
N LEU A 12 -1.53 -2.28 7.18
CA LEU A 12 -0.91 -1.08 6.60
C LEU A 12 0.62 -1.18 6.60
N GLU A 13 1.24 -1.64 7.70
CA GLU A 13 2.69 -1.85 7.75
C GLU A 13 3.15 -2.89 6.73
N GLN A 14 2.42 -4.01 6.60
CA GLN A 14 2.74 -5.01 5.58
C GLN A 14 2.55 -4.47 4.16
N PHE A 15 1.45 -3.76 3.91
CA PHE A 15 1.21 -3.11 2.63
C PHE A 15 2.38 -2.21 2.22
N GLU A 16 2.98 -1.47 3.15
CA GLU A 16 4.12 -0.60 2.82
C GLU A 16 5.35 -1.37 2.35
N ILE A 17 5.61 -2.54 2.94
CA ILE A 17 6.70 -3.43 2.53
C ILE A 17 6.43 -3.93 1.11
N HIS A 18 5.24 -4.49 0.88
CA HIS A 18 4.83 -4.98 -0.45
C HIS A 18 4.83 -3.89 -1.51
N PHE A 19 4.35 -2.69 -1.16
CA PHE A 19 4.34 -1.55 -2.06
C PHE A 19 5.76 -1.12 -2.45
N ARG A 20 6.67 -1.03 -1.47
CA ARG A 20 8.07 -0.67 -1.72
C ARG A 20 8.79 -1.69 -2.60
N GLU A 21 8.50 -2.97 -2.43
CA GLU A 21 9.04 -4.02 -3.29
C GLU A 21 8.47 -3.95 -4.70
N ALA A 22 7.16 -3.72 -4.84
CA ALA A 22 6.48 -3.61 -6.14
C ALA A 22 7.00 -2.45 -7.00
N VAL A 23 7.46 -1.35 -6.38
CA VAL A 23 7.97 -0.17 -7.10
C VAL A 23 9.48 -0.18 -7.36
N LYS A 24 10.19 -1.18 -6.84
CA LYS A 24 11.66 -1.23 -6.94
C LYS A 24 12.07 -1.38 -8.41
N SER A 25 12.97 -0.52 -8.87
CA SER A 25 13.48 -0.56 -10.25
C SER A 25 14.97 -0.87 -10.28
N ARG A 26 15.41 -1.57 -11.34
CA ARG A 26 16.84 -1.79 -11.62
C ARG A 26 17.51 -0.58 -12.26
N VAL A 27 16.72 0.40 -12.74
CA VAL A 27 17.22 1.61 -13.37
C VAL A 27 17.43 2.70 -12.29
N PRO A 28 18.66 3.20 -12.07
CA PRO A 28 18.97 4.09 -10.94
C PRO A 28 18.14 5.38 -10.90
N LEU A 29 17.83 5.95 -12.07
CA LEU A 29 17.05 7.18 -12.17
C LEU A 29 15.59 6.96 -11.76
N LEU A 30 15.00 5.85 -12.23
CA LEU A 30 13.63 5.47 -11.89
C LEU A 30 13.53 5.10 -10.41
N ASP A 31 14.49 4.36 -9.87
CA ASP A 31 14.53 3.99 -8.45
C ASP A 31 14.56 5.24 -7.54
N ARG A 32 15.32 6.27 -7.92
CA ARG A 32 15.35 7.56 -7.21
C ARG A 32 14.01 8.30 -7.23
N ILE A 33 13.30 8.27 -8.36
CA ILE A 33 11.95 8.84 -8.49
C ILE A 33 10.97 8.07 -7.60
N MET A 34 10.96 6.74 -7.68
CA MET A 34 10.09 5.89 -6.87
C MET A 34 10.35 6.08 -5.37
N HIS A 35 11.62 6.23 -4.95
CA HIS A 35 11.95 6.54 -3.56
C HIS A 35 11.36 7.88 -3.08
N TYR A 36 11.30 8.87 -3.96
CA TYR A 36 10.68 10.15 -3.63
C TYR A 36 9.16 10.05 -3.50
N ILE A 37 8.52 9.28 -4.40
CA ILE A 37 7.08 9.03 -4.39
C ILE A 37 6.67 8.28 -3.11
N VAL A 38 7.37 7.19 -2.77
CA VAL A 38 7.10 6.38 -1.55
C VAL A 38 7.30 7.21 -0.27
N LYS A 39 8.23 8.18 -0.27
CA LYS A 39 8.50 9.02 0.90
C LYS A 39 7.47 10.13 1.09
N ARG A 40 6.90 10.68 0.00
CA ARG A 40 5.79 11.64 0.04
C ARG A 40 4.45 10.90 0.10
N LYS A 41 4.19 10.22 1.22
CA LYS A 41 2.90 9.54 1.42
C LYS A 41 1.77 10.57 1.55
N GLY A 42 0.76 10.42 0.68
CA GLY A 42 -0.52 11.09 0.85
C GLY A 42 -1.31 10.50 2.01
N LYS A 43 -2.63 10.74 2.03
CA LYS A 43 -3.52 10.19 3.06
C LYS A 43 -3.74 8.66 2.94
N GLN A 44 -3.19 8.00 1.91
CA GLN A 44 -3.29 6.56 1.62
C GLN A 44 -4.73 6.02 1.70
N LEU A 45 -5.71 6.87 1.37
CA LEU A 45 -7.13 6.54 1.50
C LEU A 45 -7.53 5.33 0.64
N ARG A 46 -6.98 5.23 -0.58
CA ARG A 46 -7.31 4.18 -1.54
C ARG A 46 -6.88 2.78 -1.09
N PRO A 47 -5.61 2.53 -0.71
CA PRO A 47 -5.19 1.23 -0.20
C PRO A 47 -5.89 0.88 1.12
N MET A 48 -6.18 1.87 1.98
CA MET A 48 -6.98 1.61 3.18
C MET A 48 -8.39 1.10 2.85
N PHE A 49 -9.06 1.63 1.83
CA PHE A 49 -10.38 1.12 1.42
C PHE A 49 -10.30 -0.31 0.90
N VAL A 50 -9.26 -0.65 0.14
CA VAL A 50 -9.04 -2.03 -0.34
C VAL A 50 -8.83 -2.98 0.83
N LEU A 51 -7.96 -2.63 1.78
CA LEU A 51 -7.68 -3.46 2.96
C LEU A 51 -8.90 -3.61 3.88
N LEU A 52 -9.66 -2.53 4.10
CA LEU A 52 -10.91 -2.60 4.87
C LEU A 52 -11.94 -3.50 4.18
N SER A 53 -12.07 -3.40 2.85
CA SER A 53 -12.99 -4.25 2.08
C SER A 53 -12.57 -5.72 2.12
N ALA A 54 -11.27 -5.99 2.02
CA ALA A 54 -10.73 -7.34 2.17
C ALA A 54 -11.01 -7.91 3.56
N ARG A 55 -10.81 -7.10 4.61
CA ARG A 55 -11.10 -7.50 6.00
C ARG A 55 -12.59 -7.74 6.28
N LEU A 56 -13.47 -7.00 5.59
CA LEU A 56 -14.92 -7.24 5.65
C LEU A 56 -15.31 -8.55 4.94
N GLY A 57 -14.59 -8.92 3.88
CA GLY A 57 -14.81 -10.15 3.12
C GLY A 57 -14.09 -11.40 3.68
N GLY A 58 -13.24 -11.25 4.69
CA GLY A 58 -12.46 -12.34 5.27
C GLY A 58 -11.09 -11.88 5.78
N GLU A 59 -10.11 -12.77 5.79
CA GLU A 59 -8.74 -12.43 6.17
C GLU A 59 -8.00 -11.73 5.03
N VAL A 60 -7.23 -10.69 5.39
CA VAL A 60 -6.34 -10.01 4.45
C VAL A 60 -5.20 -10.94 4.09
N ASN A 61 -4.91 -11.05 2.80
CA ASN A 61 -3.86 -11.91 2.29
C ASN A 61 -2.99 -11.20 1.24
N GLU A 62 -2.00 -11.91 0.72
CA GLU A 62 -1.08 -11.44 -0.34
C GLU A 62 -1.78 -10.87 -1.58
N SER A 63 -2.96 -11.38 -1.95
CA SER A 63 -3.72 -10.85 -3.09
C SER A 63 -4.34 -9.49 -2.76
N SER A 64 -4.78 -9.30 -1.52
CA SER A 64 -5.31 -8.02 -1.01
C SER A 64 -4.21 -6.94 -0.99
N TYR A 65 -3.01 -7.27 -0.55
CA TYR A 65 -1.87 -6.35 -0.56
C TYR A 65 -1.47 -5.97 -1.99
N ARG A 66 -1.37 -6.94 -2.90
CA ARG A 66 -1.08 -6.67 -4.32
C ARG A 66 -2.15 -5.80 -4.97
N ALA A 67 -3.44 -6.05 -4.68
CA ALA A 67 -4.53 -5.22 -5.18
C ALA A 67 -4.44 -3.78 -4.67
N ALA A 68 -4.17 -3.61 -3.36
CA ALA A 68 -3.97 -2.29 -2.76
C ALA A 68 -2.77 -1.56 -3.40
N SER A 69 -1.66 -2.26 -3.66
CA SER A 69 -0.47 -1.67 -4.28
C SER A 69 -0.74 -1.24 -5.72
N LEU A 70 -1.48 -2.04 -6.48
CA LEU A 70 -1.86 -1.73 -7.85
C LEU A 70 -2.75 -0.49 -7.94
N VAL A 71 -3.74 -0.37 -7.04
CA VAL A 71 -4.63 0.80 -6.98
C VAL A 71 -3.85 2.08 -6.65
N GLU A 72 -2.88 2.00 -5.74
CA GLU A 72 -2.05 3.15 -5.39
C GLU A 72 -1.04 3.50 -6.50
N LEU A 73 -0.54 2.51 -7.26
CA LEU A 73 0.35 2.73 -8.40
C LEU A 73 -0.34 3.37 -9.61
N LEU A 74 -1.63 3.10 -9.80
CA LEU A 74 -2.42 3.70 -10.88
C LEU A 74 -2.79 5.17 -10.61
N HIS A 75 -2.61 5.66 -9.39
CA HIS A 75 -2.94 7.04 -9.01
C HIS A 75 -1.89 8.04 -9.49
#